data_AF-A0A855QIH4-F1
#
_entry.id   AF-A0A855QIH4-F1
#
_cell.length_a   1.000
_cell.length_b   1.000
_cell.length_c   1.000
_cell.angle_alpha   90.00
_cell.angle_beta   90.00
_cell.angle_gamma   90.00
#
_symmetry.space_group_name_H-M   'P 1'
#
loop_
_entity.id
_entity.type
_entity.pdbx_description
1 polymer ?
#
loop_
_entity_poly.entity_id
_entity_poly.type
_entity_poly.pdbx_seq_one_letter_code
_entity_poly.pdbx_strand_id
1 'polypeptide(L)'
;MTPERFAYLAEAYGADVQRWPPAEQSAAKALLDSGNAVAGEALQAAAWLDAHLDSHQPVLADSALARQIRQSAPRRASFWSRYAGWLSPAGLVGVGIAGVVTGMLVASMSVPLPMLSSEVLPSVFDQGDAEVVFTVNAEETEQ
;
A
#
# COMPACT_ATOMS: atom_id res chain seq x y z
N MET A 1 -39.53 3.22 -22.91
CA MET A 1 -40.17 1.93 -22.53
C MET A 1 -41.67 2.15 -22.34
N THR A 2 -42.48 1.09 -22.29
CA THR A 2 -43.91 1.24 -21.98
C THR A 2 -44.13 1.36 -20.46
N PRO A 3 -45.20 2.04 -20.00
CA PRO A 3 -45.50 2.17 -18.58
C PRO A 3 -45.72 0.82 -17.88
N GLU A 4 -46.26 -0.17 -18.57
CA GLU A 4 -46.52 -1.51 -18.02
C GLU A 4 -45.20 -2.25 -17.75
N ARG A 5 -44.23 -2.13 -18.67
CA ARG A 5 -42.89 -2.68 -18.47
C ARG A 5 -42.16 -1.99 -17.32
N PHE A 6 -42.33 -0.67 -17.19
CA PHE A 6 -41.79 0.09 -16.06
C PHE A 6 -42.38 -0.40 -14.74
N ALA A 7 -43.71 -0.56 -14.65
CA ALA A 7 -44.38 -1.02 -13.44
C ALA A 7 -43.91 -2.43 -13.03
N TYR A 8 -43.76 -3.35 -13.99
CA TYR A 8 -43.21 -4.67 -13.74
C TYR A 8 -41.77 -4.62 -13.18
N LEU A 9 -40.92 -3.73 -13.71
CA LEU A 9 -39.56 -3.58 -13.21
C LEU A 9 -39.54 -2.96 -11.81
N ALA A 10 -40.41 -1.99 -11.52
CA ALA A 10 -40.54 -1.40 -10.20
C ALA A 10 -41.02 -2.43 -9.15
N GLU A 11 -41.94 -3.31 -9.52
CA GLU A 11 -42.38 -4.41 -8.64
C GLU A 11 -41.27 -5.45 -8.41
N ALA A 12 -40.51 -5.79 -9.45
CA ALA A 12 -39.47 -6.82 -9.37
C ALA A 12 -38.17 -6.36 -8.69
N TYR A 13 -37.77 -5.10 -8.86
CA TYR A 13 -36.48 -4.57 -8.41
C TYR A 13 -36.60 -3.46 -7.35
N GLY A 14 -37.81 -3.00 -7.04
CA GLY A 14 -38.06 -1.91 -6.09
C GLY A 14 -37.90 -0.53 -6.70
N ALA A 15 -37.95 0.49 -5.85
CA ALA A 15 -37.97 1.89 -6.27
C ALA A 15 -36.61 2.45 -6.74
N ASP A 16 -35.52 1.75 -6.43
CA ASP A 16 -34.17 2.19 -6.80
C ASP A 16 -33.82 1.74 -8.22
N VAL A 17 -33.95 2.66 -9.18
CA VAL A 17 -33.65 2.43 -10.61
C VAL A 17 -32.19 2.00 -10.83
N GLN A 18 -31.25 2.31 -9.93
CA GLN A 18 -29.86 1.86 -10.08
C GLN A 18 -29.71 0.35 -9.89
N ARG A 19 -30.66 -0.31 -9.18
CA ARG A 19 -30.68 -1.77 -8.97
C ARG A 19 -31.28 -2.53 -10.15
N TRP A 20 -31.92 -1.83 -11.07
CA TRP A 20 -32.56 -2.43 -12.23
C TRP A 20 -31.53 -2.94 -13.25
N PRO A 21 -31.91 -3.84 -14.17
CA PRO A 21 -31.04 -4.29 -15.24
C PRO A 21 -30.44 -3.11 -16.04
N PRO A 22 -29.11 -3.07 -16.29
CA PRO A 22 -28.44 -1.92 -16.91
C PRO A 22 -29.04 -1.48 -18.25
N ALA A 23 -29.54 -2.45 -19.03
CA ALA A 23 -30.17 -2.19 -20.33
C ALA A 23 -31.47 -1.35 -20.22
N GLU A 24 -32.14 -1.38 -19.08
CA GLU A 24 -33.45 -0.74 -18.88
C GLU A 24 -33.34 0.60 -18.11
N GLN A 25 -32.22 0.85 -17.42
CA GLN A 25 -32.05 2.03 -16.55
C GLN A 25 -32.20 3.36 -17.31
N SER A 26 -31.57 3.48 -18.49
CA SER A 26 -31.63 4.69 -19.31
C SER A 26 -33.06 4.97 -19.82
N ALA A 27 -33.75 3.92 -20.26
CA ALA A 27 -35.12 4.01 -20.72
C ALA A 27 -36.11 4.30 -19.58
N ALA A 28 -35.84 3.81 -18.37
CA ALA A 28 -36.65 4.07 -17.18
C ALA A 28 -36.55 5.53 -16.79
N LYS A 29 -35.33 6.06 -16.75
CA LYS A 29 -35.07 7.47 -16.46
C LYS A 29 -35.71 8.39 -17.50
N ALA A 30 -35.58 8.08 -18.79
CA ALA A 30 -36.23 8.85 -19.84
C ALA A 30 -37.76 8.87 -19.72
N LEU A 31 -38.37 7.76 -19.28
CA LEU A 31 -39.82 7.71 -19.05
C LEU A 31 -40.24 8.54 -17.84
N LEU A 32 -39.46 8.53 -16.75
CA LEU A 32 -39.70 9.40 -15.59
C LEU A 32 -39.52 10.88 -15.94
N ASP A 33 -38.47 11.22 -16.69
CA ASP A 33 -38.19 12.59 -17.13
C ASP A 33 -39.27 13.11 -18.10
N SER A 34 -39.98 12.22 -18.79
CA SER A 34 -41.14 12.57 -19.62
C SER A 34 -42.39 12.97 -18.83
N GLY A 35 -42.38 12.83 -17.50
CA GLY A 35 -43.50 13.17 -16.63
C GLY A 35 -44.66 12.16 -16.70
N ASN A 36 -44.39 10.91 -17.05
CA ASN A 36 -45.42 9.88 -17.13
C ASN A 36 -46.00 9.59 -15.73
N ALA A 37 -47.27 9.92 -15.52
CA ALA A 37 -47.95 9.76 -14.23
C ALA A 37 -47.97 8.31 -13.75
N VAL A 38 -48.27 7.35 -14.63
CA VAL A 38 -48.35 5.92 -14.29
C VAL A 38 -47.00 5.38 -13.82
N ALA A 39 -45.92 5.78 -14.50
CA ALA A 39 -44.56 5.41 -14.08
C ALA A 39 -44.20 6.01 -12.71
N GLY A 40 -44.56 7.29 -12.49
CA GLY A 40 -44.36 7.95 -11.20
C GLY A 40 -45.13 7.29 -10.06
N GLU A 41 -46.40 6.96 -10.27
CA GLU A 41 -47.24 6.25 -9.30
C GLU A 41 -46.69 4.86 -8.97
N ALA A 42 -46.28 4.08 -9.98
CA ALA A 42 -45.68 2.78 -9.77
C ALA A 42 -44.39 2.86 -8.94
N LEU A 43 -43.53 3.85 -9.22
CA LEU A 43 -42.31 4.06 -8.45
C LEU A 43 -42.59 4.50 -7.02
N GLN A 44 -43.59 5.34 -6.82
CA GLN A 44 -43.99 5.80 -5.48
C GLN A 44 -44.59 4.67 -4.64
N ALA A 45 -45.39 3.79 -5.25
CA ALA A 45 -45.91 2.59 -4.59
C ALA A 45 -44.77 1.65 -4.15
N ALA A 46 -43.81 1.40 -5.03
CA ALA A 46 -42.61 0.62 -4.69
C ALA A 46 -41.81 1.29 -3.56
N ALA A 47 -41.62 2.62 -3.62
CA ALA A 47 -40.84 3.35 -2.63
C ALA A 47 -41.50 3.32 -1.24
N TRP A 48 -42.84 3.40 -1.21
CA TRP A 48 -43.61 3.29 0.02
C TRP A 48 -43.44 1.90 0.66
N LEU A 49 -43.47 0.84 -0.16
CA LEU A 49 -43.26 -0.52 0.31
C LEU A 49 -41.83 -0.72 0.83
N ASP A 50 -40.83 -0.27 0.07
CA ASP A 50 -39.42 -0.35 0.45
C ASP A 50 -39.17 0.36 1.78
N ALA A 51 -39.72 1.57 1.96
CA ALA A 51 -39.62 2.31 3.21
C ALA A 51 -40.32 1.60 4.40
N HIS A 52 -41.46 0.94 4.15
CA HIS A 52 -42.12 0.12 5.17
C HIS A 52 -41.27 -1.08 5.57
N LEU A 53 -40.64 -1.76 4.61
CA LEU A 53 -39.76 -2.89 4.89
C LEU A 53 -38.49 -2.46 5.60
N ASP A 54 -37.88 -1.34 5.20
CA ASP A 54 -36.68 -0.79 5.83
C ASP A 54 -36.94 -0.27 7.25
N SER A 55 -38.18 0.07 7.59
CA SER A 55 -38.56 0.46 8.96
C SER A 55 -38.43 -0.68 9.97
N HIS A 56 -38.38 -1.93 9.49
CA HIS A 56 -38.22 -3.08 10.36
C HIS A 56 -36.77 -3.18 10.86
N GLN A 57 -36.56 -2.91 12.14
CA GLN A 57 -35.25 -3.02 12.76
C GLN A 57 -34.94 -4.49 13.10
N PRO A 58 -33.97 -5.13 12.44
CA PRO A 58 -33.58 -6.49 12.79
C PRO A 58 -32.97 -6.51 14.19
N VAL A 59 -33.29 -7.54 14.98
CA VAL A 59 -32.66 -7.77 16.28
C VAL A 59 -31.15 -7.93 16.06
N LEU A 60 -30.35 -7.14 16.78
CA LEU A 60 -28.90 -7.22 16.73
C LEU A 60 -28.46 -8.67 16.99
N ALA A 61 -27.80 -9.26 16.01
CA ALA A 61 -27.28 -10.62 16.12
C ALA A 61 -26.36 -10.74 17.33
N ASP A 62 -26.46 -11.86 18.04
CA ASP A 62 -25.56 -12.17 19.15
C ASP A 62 -24.10 -11.97 18.71
N SER A 63 -23.35 -11.21 19.51
CA SER A 63 -21.94 -10.94 19.29
C SER A 63 -21.10 -12.22 19.11
N ALA A 64 -21.52 -13.33 19.73
CA ALA A 64 -20.90 -14.63 19.55
C ALA A 64 -21.14 -15.18 18.12
N LEU A 65 -22.37 -15.13 17.63
CA LEU A 65 -22.73 -15.55 16.27
C LEU A 65 -22.02 -14.68 15.23
N ALA A 66 -22.00 -13.36 15.41
CA ALA A 66 -21.29 -12.45 14.51
C ALA A 66 -19.78 -12.76 14.47
N ARG A 67 -19.18 -13.16 15.60
CA ARG A 67 -17.78 -13.59 15.67
C ARG A 67 -17.57 -14.92 14.94
N GLN A 68 -18.47 -15.89 15.12
CA GLN A 68 -18.41 -17.18 14.44
C GLN A 68 -18.49 -17.02 12.92
N ILE A 69 -19.42 -16.20 12.42
CA ILE A 69 -19.54 -15.90 10.97
C ILE A 69 -18.25 -15.27 10.43
N ARG A 70 -17.65 -14.32 11.17
CA ARG A 70 -16.36 -13.73 10.79
C ARG A 70 -15.23 -14.75 10.76
N GLN A 71 -15.23 -15.73 11.66
CA GLN A 71 -14.23 -16.79 11.71
C GLN A 71 -14.44 -17.85 10.63
N SER A 72 -15.69 -18.14 10.25
CA SER A 72 -16.02 -19.10 9.19
C SER A 72 -15.82 -18.53 7.78
N ALA A 73 -15.70 -17.22 7.63
CA ALA A 73 -15.41 -16.60 6.34
C ALA A 73 -14.03 -17.09 5.84
N PRO A 74 -13.94 -17.61 4.60
CA PRO A 74 -12.65 -18.03 4.04
C PRO A 74 -11.71 -16.83 4.02
N ARG A 75 -10.60 -16.92 4.76
CA ARG A 75 -9.56 -15.90 4.73
C ARG A 75 -9.00 -15.84 3.30
N ARG A 76 -9.27 -14.73 2.62
CA ARG A 76 -8.67 -14.43 1.32
C ARG A 76 -7.16 -14.49 1.52
N ALA A 77 -6.49 -15.46 0.90
CA ALA A 77 -5.04 -15.57 0.99
C ALA A 77 -4.45 -14.24 0.48
N SER A 78 -3.90 -13.45 1.38
CA SER A 78 -3.31 -12.16 1.04
C SER A 78 -2.23 -12.39 0.00
N PHE A 79 -2.17 -11.51 -1.00
CA PHE A 79 -1.10 -11.49 -2.00
C PHE A 79 0.27 -11.55 -1.33
N TRP A 80 0.42 -10.96 -0.15
CA TRP A 80 1.65 -10.95 0.63
C TRP A 80 2.05 -12.30 1.24
N SER A 81 1.13 -13.26 1.41
CA SER A 81 1.50 -14.58 1.96
C SER A 81 2.42 -15.37 1.02
N ARG A 82 2.33 -15.10 -0.30
CA ARG A 82 3.21 -15.75 -1.30
C ARG A 82 4.65 -15.22 -1.26
N TYR A 83 4.85 -14.00 -0.74
CA TYR A 83 6.18 -13.37 -0.60
C TYR A 83 6.72 -13.45 0.83
N ALA A 84 5.88 -13.80 1.82
CA ALA A 84 6.29 -13.96 3.21
C ALA A 84 7.40 -15.03 3.38
N GLY A 85 7.42 -16.05 2.52
CA GLY A 85 8.51 -17.04 2.48
C GLY A 85 9.85 -16.46 2.00
N TRP A 86 9.85 -15.41 1.17
CA TRP A 86 11.07 -14.75 0.66
C TRP A 86 11.67 -13.79 1.69
N LEU A 87 10.83 -13.24 2.58
CA LEU A 87 11.23 -12.39 3.71
C LEU A 87 11.47 -13.19 5.00
N SER A 88 11.61 -14.52 4.90
CA SER A 88 12.02 -15.34 6.05
C SER A 88 13.35 -14.83 6.60
N PRO A 89 13.53 -14.70 7.92
CA PRO A 89 14.79 -14.25 8.53
C PRO A 89 15.99 -15.16 8.20
N ALA A 90 15.76 -16.36 7.67
CA ALA A 90 16.81 -17.21 7.10
C ALA A 90 17.45 -16.62 5.81
N GLY A 91 16.74 -15.73 5.10
CA GLY A 91 17.24 -15.04 3.90
C GLY A 91 18.18 -13.86 4.19
N LEU A 92 18.23 -13.36 5.43
CA LEU A 92 19.09 -12.23 5.81
C LEU A 92 20.57 -12.59 5.91
N VAL A 93 20.93 -13.89 5.90
CA VAL A 93 22.34 -14.32 5.90
C VAL A 93 23.05 -13.98 4.56
N GLY A 94 22.29 -13.79 3.46
CA GLY A 94 22.87 -13.52 2.14
C GLY A 94 23.11 -12.05 1.76
N VAL A 95 22.55 -11.08 2.50
CA VAL A 95 22.58 -9.65 2.10
C VAL A 95 23.90 -8.95 2.43
N GLY A 96 24.75 -9.55 3.29
CA GLY A 96 26.01 -8.95 3.73
C GLY A 96 27.08 -8.75 2.64
N ILE A 97 27.01 -9.46 1.50
CA ILE A 97 28.08 -9.43 0.48
C ILE A 97 27.81 -8.37 -0.60
N ALA A 98 26.55 -8.00 -0.86
CA ALA A 98 26.21 -7.06 -1.94
C ALA A 98 26.38 -5.57 -1.57
N GLY A 99 26.44 -5.22 -0.28
CA GLY A 99 26.60 -3.83 0.17
C GLY A 99 28.00 -3.24 -0.02
N VAL A 100 29.05 -4.08 -0.08
CA VAL A 100 30.45 -3.62 -0.16
C VAL A 100 30.82 -3.12 -1.56
N VAL A 101 30.25 -3.74 -2.61
CA VAL A 101 30.64 -3.44 -4.00
C VAL A 101 30.06 -2.09 -4.46
N THR A 102 28.87 -1.72 -4.03
CA THR A 102 28.24 -0.44 -4.43
C THR A 102 28.87 0.77 -3.74
N GLY A 103 29.36 0.63 -2.50
CA GLY A 103 30.06 1.72 -1.79
C GLY A 103 31.38 2.14 -2.45
N MET A 104 32.09 1.19 -3.08
CA MET A 104 33.40 1.45 -3.67
C MET A 104 33.33 2.24 -5.00
N LEU A 105 32.21 2.17 -5.74
CA LEU A 105 32.04 2.91 -6.99
C LEU A 105 31.65 4.38 -6.77
N VAL A 106 30.99 4.73 -5.65
CA VAL A 106 30.62 6.12 -5.33
C VAL A 106 31.85 6.96 -4.95
N ALA A 107 32.83 6.38 -4.25
CA ALA A 107 34.05 7.08 -3.87
C ALA A 107 34.91 7.51 -5.08
N SER A 108 34.87 6.74 -6.18
CA SER A 108 35.71 6.99 -7.36
C SER A 108 35.24 8.19 -8.20
N MET A 109 33.98 8.63 -8.04
CA MET A 109 33.39 9.69 -8.86
C MET A 109 33.27 11.05 -8.13
N SER A 110 33.85 11.18 -6.94
CA SER A 110 33.76 12.41 -6.13
C SER A 110 35.07 12.82 -5.43
N VAL A 111 36.23 12.50 -6.01
CA VAL A 111 37.49 13.17 -5.61
C VAL A 111 37.77 14.32 -6.56
N PRO A 112 37.33 15.56 -6.25
CA PRO A 112 37.95 16.75 -6.84
C PRO A 112 39.41 16.81 -6.36
N LEU A 113 40.32 16.98 -7.31
CA LEU A 113 41.74 17.27 -7.06
C LEU A 113 41.84 18.47 -6.10
N PRO A 114 42.48 18.35 -4.93
CA PRO A 114 42.72 19.52 -4.09
C PRO A 114 43.70 20.44 -4.82
N MET A 115 43.20 21.58 -5.30
CA MET A 115 44.04 22.74 -5.53
C MET A 115 44.69 23.11 -4.21
N LEU A 116 46.01 22.93 -4.10
CA LEU A 116 46.82 23.62 -3.11
C LEU A 116 47.83 24.48 -3.84
N SER A 117 47.36 25.71 -4.07
CA SER A 117 48.04 26.99 -4.23
C SER A 117 49.54 27.04 -3.97
N SER A 118 50.24 27.64 -4.95
CA SER A 118 51.22 28.72 -4.82
C SER A 118 52.26 28.64 -3.69
N GLU A 119 53.47 28.22 -4.07
CA GLU A 119 54.63 29.13 -4.15
C GLU A 119 54.96 29.95 -2.89
N VAL A 120 55.71 29.35 -1.95
CA VAL A 120 56.79 30.01 -1.18
C VAL A 120 57.85 28.97 -0.80
N LEU A 121 59.03 29.04 -1.42
CA LEU A 121 60.32 28.66 -0.82
C LEU A 121 60.96 29.97 -0.33
N PRO A 122 61.68 30.05 0.81
CA PRO A 122 63.08 29.59 0.86
C PRO A 122 63.69 29.22 2.25
N SER A 123 64.94 28.73 2.20
CA SER A 123 66.02 28.71 3.22
C SER A 123 65.97 27.59 4.28
N VAL A 124 66.89 26.60 4.34
CA VAL A 124 68.36 26.61 4.61
C VAL A 124 68.71 27.24 5.96
N PHE A 125 69.54 26.52 6.74
CA PHE A 125 69.86 26.62 8.19
C PHE A 125 68.93 25.70 9.02
N ASP A 126 69.37 24.82 9.91
CA ASP A 126 70.67 24.52 10.52
C ASP A 126 70.47 23.24 11.38
N GLN A 127 71.58 22.58 11.75
CA GLN A 127 71.67 21.58 12.83
C GLN A 127 71.20 20.15 12.46
N GLY A 128 72.05 19.16 12.21
CA GLY A 128 73.41 18.93 12.71
C GLY A 128 73.41 17.62 13.47
N ASP A 129 74.26 16.69 13.01
CA ASP A 129 74.81 15.52 13.72
C ASP A 129 73.84 14.40 14.15
N ALA A 130 74.02 13.20 13.60
CA ALA A 130 74.79 12.09 14.21
C ALA A 130 73.98 11.51 15.40
N GLU A 131 73.76 10.22 15.59
CA GLU A 131 74.51 9.03 15.30
C GLU A 131 73.63 7.86 15.79
N VAL A 132 73.82 6.71 15.15
CA VAL A 132 73.54 5.33 15.54
C VAL A 132 73.26 5.08 17.05
N VAL A 133 72.32 4.18 17.39
CA VAL A 133 72.57 2.94 18.17
C VAL A 133 71.29 2.10 18.32
N PHE A 134 71.47 0.84 17.91
CA PHE A 134 70.59 -0.31 18.04
C PHE A 134 70.66 -0.85 19.48
N THR A 135 69.54 -1.08 20.17
CA THR A 135 69.48 -2.11 21.22
C THR A 135 68.12 -2.81 21.22
N VAL A 136 68.20 -4.11 20.91
CA VAL A 136 67.24 -5.15 21.23
C VAL A 136 67.18 -5.31 22.76
N ASN A 137 65.98 -5.51 23.32
CA ASN A 137 65.78 -6.51 24.38
C ASN A 137 64.32 -6.93 24.47
N ALA A 138 64.18 -8.25 24.63
CA ALA A 138 62.96 -9.02 24.68
C ALA A 138 62.69 -9.42 26.12
N GLU A 139 61.45 -9.29 26.60
CA GLU A 139 60.93 -9.93 27.81
C GLU A 139 59.45 -9.51 27.91
N GLU A 140 58.47 -10.31 27.50
CA GLU A 140 57.93 -11.50 28.17
C GLU A 140 57.69 -11.27 29.66
N THR A 141 56.42 -11.04 30.04
CA THR A 141 55.79 -11.77 31.14
C THR A 141 54.29 -11.49 31.18
N GLU A 142 53.54 -12.57 31.05
CA GLU A 142 52.14 -12.72 31.43
C GLU A 142 51.98 -12.52 32.94
N GLN A 143 50.86 -11.90 33.34
CA GLN A 143 50.07 -12.30 34.52
C GLN A 143 48.59 -12.06 34.21
#